data_AF-A0A6P0I094-F1
#
_entry.id   AF-A0A6P0I094-F1
#
_cell.length_a   1.000
_cell.length_b   1.000
_cell.length_c   1.000
_cell.angle_alpha   90.00
_cell.angle_beta   90.00
_cell.angle_gamma   90.00
#
_symmetry.space_group_name_H-M   'P 1'
#
loop_
_entity.id
_entity.type
_entity.pdbx_description
1 polymer ?
#
loop_
_entity_poly.entity_id
_entity_poly.type
_entity_poly.pdbx_seq_one_letter_code
_entity_poly.pdbx_strand_id
1 'polypeptide(L)'
;MTEEEQMIYDGINAFVKLSHGRAMMAGWYHELETGEPKDMNFGERCMLMVTELAEAFEADRKSLPDDKLPDRPGQEVEFADTLVRITDTCGYHVYDLAGAIISKMRYNLIRPDHKKANRMLAGGKRC
;
A
#
# COMPACT_ATOMS: atom_id res chain seq x y z
N MET A 1 -16.26 5.14 15.53
CA MET A 1 -15.39 5.85 14.58
C MET A 1 -16.01 7.22 14.37
N THR A 2 -15.20 8.26 14.14
CA THR A 2 -15.72 9.55 13.63
C THR A 2 -16.27 9.36 12.22
N GLU A 3 -17.00 10.34 11.69
CA GLU A 3 -17.49 10.32 10.30
C GLU A 3 -16.34 10.19 9.30
N GLU A 4 -15.26 10.95 9.52
CA GLU A 4 -14.03 10.87 8.70
C GLU A 4 -13.38 9.48 8.75
N GLU A 5 -13.28 8.89 9.95
CA GLU A 5 -12.75 7.54 10.11
C GLU A 5 -13.63 6.49 9.42
N GLN A 6 -14.95 6.69 9.44
CA GLN A 6 -15.87 5.80 8.73
C GLN A 6 -15.69 5.90 7.21
N MET A 7 -15.54 7.11 6.66
CA MET A 7 -15.24 7.31 5.24
C MET A 7 -13.92 6.64 4.83
N ILE A 8 -12.88 6.79 5.64
CA ILE A 8 -11.58 6.12 5.43
C ILE A 8 -11.77 4.60 5.48
N TYR A 9 -12.51 4.11 6.47
CA TYR A 9 -12.74 2.68 6.66
C TYR A 9 -13.40 2.06 5.42
N ASP A 10 -14.48 2.70 4.94
CA ASP A 10 -15.24 2.22 3.80
C ASP A 10 -14.44 2.33 2.50
N GLY A 11 -13.72 3.44 2.30
CA GLY A 11 -12.88 3.65 1.12
C GLY A 11 -11.74 2.64 0.99
N ILE A 12 -11.00 2.37 2.07
CA ILE A 12 -9.91 1.39 2.07
C ILE A 12 -10.46 -0.03 1.86
N ASN A 13 -11.58 -0.38 2.50
CA ASN A 13 -12.20 -1.69 2.28
C ASN A 13 -12.71 -1.87 0.86
N ALA A 14 -13.27 -0.83 0.25
CA ALA A 14 -13.64 -0.85 -1.17
C ALA A 14 -12.41 -1.06 -2.06
N PHE A 15 -11.30 -0.39 -1.76
CA PHE A 15 -10.07 -0.53 -2.52
C PHE A 15 -9.48 -1.95 -2.41
N VAL A 16 -9.39 -2.52 -1.20
CA VAL A 16 -8.97 -3.91 -0.97
C VAL A 16 -9.82 -4.89 -1.78
N LYS A 17 -11.15 -4.75 -1.72
CA LYS A 17 -12.07 -5.62 -2.48
C LYS A 17 -11.87 -5.49 -3.99
N LEU A 18 -11.69 -4.26 -4.49
CA LEU A 18 -11.55 -4.02 -5.92
C LEU A 18 -10.21 -4.55 -6.45
N SER A 19 -9.09 -4.24 -5.79
CA SER A 19 -7.76 -4.69 -6.19
C SER A 19 -7.68 -6.21 -6.19
N HIS A 20 -8.08 -6.83 -5.07
CA HIS A 20 -8.02 -8.28 -4.94
C HIS A 20 -8.98 -9.00 -5.88
N GLY A 21 -10.22 -8.49 -6.02
CA GLY A 21 -11.18 -9.05 -6.95
C GLY A 21 -10.68 -9.03 -8.40
N ARG A 22 -10.04 -7.95 -8.84
CA ARG A 22 -9.44 -7.85 -10.18
C ARG A 22 -8.28 -8.82 -10.37
N ALA A 23 -7.42 -8.97 -9.36
CA ALA A 23 -6.30 -9.89 -9.43
C ALA A 23 -6.78 -11.36 -9.50
N MET A 24 -7.79 -11.71 -8.70
CA MET A 24 -8.46 -13.02 -8.76
C MET A 24 -9.08 -13.28 -10.14
N MET A 25 -9.83 -12.32 -10.69
CA MET A 25 -10.45 -12.44 -12.02
C MET A 25 -9.44 -12.57 -13.15
N ALA A 26 -8.28 -11.94 -13.02
CA ALA A 26 -7.19 -12.06 -13.99
C ALA A 26 -6.38 -13.37 -13.83
N GLY A 27 -6.74 -14.23 -12.86
CA GLY A 27 -6.13 -15.55 -12.69
C GLY A 27 -4.81 -15.54 -11.92
N TRP A 28 -4.39 -14.43 -11.30
CA TRP A 28 -3.10 -14.34 -10.61
C TRP A 28 -2.94 -15.27 -9.40
N TYR A 29 -4.05 -15.79 -8.90
CA TYR A 29 -4.14 -16.71 -7.76
C TYR A 29 -4.50 -18.14 -8.16
N HIS A 30 -4.43 -18.46 -9.45
CA HIS A 30 -4.67 -19.79 -9.97
C HIS A 30 -3.53 -20.19 -10.90
N GLU A 31 -3.18 -21.47 -10.92
CA GLU A 31 -2.24 -22.00 -11.91
C GLU A 31 -2.88 -21.93 -13.31
N LEU A 32 -2.12 -21.47 -14.31
CA LEU A 32 -2.67 -21.16 -15.63
C LEU A 32 -3.13 -22.41 -16.38
N GLU A 33 -2.41 -23.52 -16.21
CA GLU A 33 -2.68 -24.77 -16.91
C GLU A 33 -3.83 -25.56 -16.28
N THR A 34 -3.97 -25.52 -14.95
CA THR A 34 -4.92 -26.36 -14.22
C THR A 34 -6.12 -25.60 -13.68
N GLY A 35 -6.00 -24.27 -13.50
CA GLY A 35 -6.99 -23.44 -12.83
C GLY A 35 -7.07 -23.67 -11.30
N GLU A 36 -6.19 -24.50 -10.74
CA GLU A 36 -6.17 -24.78 -9.31
C GLU A 36 -5.64 -23.58 -8.52
N PRO A 37 -6.11 -23.35 -7.27
CA PRO A 37 -5.60 -22.28 -6.43
C PRO A 37 -4.09 -22.38 -6.24
N LYS A 38 -3.42 -21.24 -6.43
CA LYS A 38 -1.99 -21.08 -6.23
C LYS A 38 -1.72 -20.52 -4.84
N ASP A 39 -0.83 -21.18 -4.11
CA ASP A 39 -0.32 -20.59 -2.86
C ASP A 39 0.66 -19.47 -3.17
N MET A 40 0.37 -18.29 -2.64
CA MET A 40 1.18 -17.09 -2.88
C MET A 40 2.23 -16.94 -1.79
N ASN A 41 3.51 -16.94 -2.19
CA ASN A 41 4.60 -16.74 -1.27
C ASN A 41 4.61 -15.31 -0.71
N PHE A 42 4.42 -15.16 0.60
CA PHE A 42 4.37 -13.85 1.24
C PHE A 42 5.62 -12.99 0.98
N GLY A 43 6.81 -13.61 0.94
CA GLY A 43 8.07 -12.91 0.66
C GLY A 43 8.11 -12.34 -0.76
N GLU A 44 7.69 -13.11 -1.76
CA GLU A 44 7.58 -12.62 -3.14
C GLU A 44 6.60 -11.45 -3.25
N ARG A 45 5.46 -11.52 -2.56
CA ARG A 45 4.47 -10.42 -2.52
C ARG A 45 5.06 -9.15 -1.89
N CYS A 46 5.83 -9.29 -0.81
CA CYS A 46 6.57 -8.17 -0.23
C CYS A 46 7.59 -7.58 -1.21
N MET A 47 8.32 -8.43 -1.94
CA MET A 47 9.32 -7.96 -2.90
C MET A 47 8.71 -7.22 -4.08
N LEU A 48 7.52 -7.60 -4.55
CA LEU A 48 6.78 -6.83 -5.57
C LEU A 48 6.48 -5.41 -5.09
N MET A 49 6.13 -5.22 -3.80
CA MET A 49 5.92 -3.87 -3.24
C MET A 49 7.24 -3.07 -3.17
N VAL A 50 8.34 -3.75 -2.83
CA VAL A 50 9.66 -3.13 -2.77
C VAL A 50 10.10 -2.66 -4.15
N THR A 51 9.81 -3.41 -5.22
CA THR A 51 10.17 -3.01 -6.58
C THR A 51 9.39 -1.78 -7.04
N GLU A 52 8.07 -1.67 -6.77
CA GLU A 52 7.32 -0.46 -7.14
C GLU A 52 7.87 0.79 -6.41
N LEU A 53 8.29 0.65 -5.14
CA LEU A 53 8.95 1.75 -4.41
C LEU A 53 10.32 2.12 -4.99
N ALA A 54 11.06 1.15 -5.54
CA ALA A 54 12.31 1.41 -6.24
C ALA A 54 12.07 2.11 -7.59
N GLU A 55 10.98 1.78 -8.29
CA GLU A 55 10.56 2.46 -9.52
C GLU A 55 10.16 3.91 -9.24
N ALA A 56 9.46 4.18 -8.14
CA ALA A 56 9.16 5.56 -7.70
C ALA A 56 10.43 6.39 -7.46
N PHE A 57 11.46 5.79 -6.85
CA PHE A 57 12.76 6.44 -6.66
C PHE A 57 13.46 6.71 -8.00
N GLU A 58 13.41 5.77 -8.94
CA GLU A 58 14.00 5.93 -10.26
C GLU A 58 13.27 6.99 -11.11
N ALA A 59 11.95 7.07 -11.00
CA ALA A 59 11.14 8.12 -11.62
C ALA A 59 11.53 9.51 -11.08
N ASP A 60 11.74 9.64 -9.77
CA ASP A 60 12.22 10.88 -9.16
C ASP A 60 13.60 11.30 -9.69
N ARG A 61 14.54 10.35 -9.72
CA ARG A 61 15.90 10.56 -10.22
C ARG A 61 15.91 11.02 -11.68
N LYS A 62 14.96 10.55 -12.49
CA LYS A 62 14.82 10.90 -13.91
C LYS A 62 13.97 12.16 -14.14
N SER A 63 13.09 12.52 -13.21
CA SER A 63 12.11 13.61 -13.36
C SER A 63 11.27 13.49 -14.65
N LEU A 64 10.91 12.26 -15.00
CA LEU A 64 10.11 11.95 -16.20
C LEU A 64 8.64 11.64 -15.83
N PRO A 65 7.69 11.88 -16.75
CA PRO A 65 6.34 11.32 -16.64
C PRO A 65 6.37 9.80 -16.64
N ASP A 66 5.28 9.17 -16.19
CA ASP A 66 5.13 7.72 -16.27
C ASP A 66 5.01 7.24 -17.73
N ASP A 67 5.56 6.06 -18.03
CA ASP A 67 5.52 5.48 -19.39
C ASP A 67 4.11 4.99 -19.77
N LYS A 68 3.30 4.55 -18.80
CA LYS A 68 1.95 3.98 -18.98
C LYS A 68 0.88 5.09 -18.92
N LEU A 69 1.11 6.11 -18.09
CA LEU A 69 0.26 7.29 -17.85
C LEU A 69 1.05 8.59 -18.05
N PRO A 70 1.34 9.01 -19.30
CA PRO A 70 2.24 10.13 -19.59
C PRO A 70 1.77 11.51 -19.11
N ASP A 71 0.52 11.62 -18.66
CA ASP A 71 -0.06 12.83 -18.07
C ASP A 71 0.20 12.95 -16.55
N ARG A 72 0.86 11.95 -15.94
CA ARG A 72 1.15 11.90 -14.50
C ARG A 72 2.64 11.82 -14.20
N PRO A 73 3.11 12.39 -13.07
CA PRO A 73 4.46 12.16 -12.57
C PRO A 73 4.69 10.66 -12.30
N GLY A 74 5.82 10.10 -12.71
CA GLY A 74 6.14 8.69 -12.49
C GLY A 74 6.07 8.29 -11.01
N GLN A 75 6.54 9.14 -10.09
CA GLN A 75 6.48 8.87 -8.65
C GLN A 75 5.04 8.68 -8.14
N GLU A 76 4.09 9.45 -8.67
CA GLU A 76 2.68 9.36 -8.28
C GLU A 76 2.07 8.02 -8.72
N VAL A 77 2.39 7.60 -9.95
CA VAL A 77 1.91 6.33 -10.51
C VAL A 77 2.50 5.14 -9.77
N GLU A 78 3.79 5.17 -9.46
CA GLU A 78 4.45 4.06 -8.77
C GLU A 78 4.03 3.93 -7.29
N PHE A 79 3.67 5.04 -6.63
CA PHE A 79 2.98 4.95 -5.33
C PHE A 79 1.59 4.35 -5.44
N ALA A 80 0.85 4.64 -6.52
CA ALA A 80 -0.44 4.00 -6.77
C ALA A 80 -0.28 2.48 -7.00
N ASP A 81 0.70 2.07 -7.81
CA ASP A 81 1.03 0.66 -8.05
C ASP A 81 1.41 -0.05 -6.75
N THR A 82 2.23 0.59 -5.90
CA THR A 82 2.54 0.09 -4.55
C THR A 82 1.28 -0.15 -3.71
N LEU A 83 0.33 0.80 -3.70
CA LEU A 83 -0.92 0.67 -2.96
C LEU A 83 -1.82 -0.45 -3.52
N VAL A 84 -1.84 -0.64 -4.83
CA VAL A 84 -2.53 -1.78 -5.47
C VAL A 84 -1.95 -3.11 -4.99
N ARG A 85 -0.61 -3.25 -4.95
CA ARG A 85 0.06 -4.47 -4.44
C ARG A 85 -0.27 -4.74 -2.98
N ILE A 86 -0.26 -3.71 -2.14
CA ILE A 86 -0.59 -3.81 -0.71
C ILE A 86 -2.04 -4.25 -0.55
N THR A 87 -2.98 -3.57 -1.21
CA THR A 87 -4.41 -3.83 -1.04
C THR A 87 -4.83 -5.19 -1.58
N ASP A 88 -4.26 -5.65 -2.71
CA ASP A 88 -4.45 -7.01 -3.22
C ASP A 88 -3.94 -8.07 -2.23
N THR A 89 -2.72 -7.88 -1.71
CA THR A 89 -2.13 -8.80 -0.73
C THR A 89 -2.92 -8.84 0.59
N CYS A 90 -3.42 -7.70 1.05
CA CYS A 90 -4.34 -7.65 2.19
C CYS A 90 -5.66 -8.38 1.92
N GLY A 91 -6.19 -8.29 0.70
CA GLY A 91 -7.39 -9.02 0.29
C GLY A 91 -7.19 -10.54 0.33
N TYR A 92 -6.06 -11.02 -0.21
CA TYR A 92 -5.71 -12.44 -0.17
C TYR A 92 -5.59 -12.99 1.26
N HIS A 93 -4.94 -12.25 2.15
CA HIS A 93 -4.78 -12.67 3.55
C HIS A 93 -5.96 -12.31 4.46
N VAL A 94 -7.02 -11.69 3.92
CA VAL A 94 -8.21 -11.27 4.68
C VAL A 94 -7.85 -10.34 5.85
N TYR A 95 -6.91 -9.41 5.62
CA TYR A 95 -6.48 -8.44 6.63
C TYR A 95 -7.45 -7.26 6.74
N ASP A 96 -7.74 -6.83 7.98
CA ASP A 96 -8.43 -5.56 8.26
C ASP A 96 -7.45 -4.38 8.15
N LEU A 97 -7.05 -4.06 6.91
CA LEU A 97 -6.14 -2.95 6.62
C LEU A 97 -6.72 -1.61 7.07
N ALA A 98 -8.02 -1.39 6.85
CA ALA A 98 -8.73 -0.18 7.21
C ALA A 98 -8.70 0.07 8.73
N GLY A 99 -9.08 -0.94 9.53
CA GLY A 99 -9.04 -0.87 10.98
C GLY A 99 -7.61 -0.72 11.53
N ALA A 100 -6.63 -1.38 10.91
CA ALA A 100 -5.22 -1.24 11.26
C ALA A 100 -4.70 0.19 11.03
N ILE A 101 -5.03 0.82 9.89
CA ILE A 101 -4.66 2.20 9.58
C ILE A 101 -5.26 3.16 10.61
N ILE A 102 -6.57 3.09 10.87
CA ILE A 102 -7.25 3.98 11.82
C ILE A 102 -6.64 3.83 13.22
N SER A 103 -6.44 2.58 13.67
CA SER A 103 -5.83 2.29 14.97
C SER A 103 -4.41 2.85 15.05
N LYS A 104 -3.61 2.70 13.99
CA LYS A 104 -2.23 3.22 13.94
C LYS A 104 -2.20 4.74 13.91
N MET A 105 -3.12 5.40 13.19
CA MET A 105 -3.24 6.86 13.16
C MET A 105 -3.57 7.41 14.54
N ARG A 106 -4.58 6.85 15.23
CA ARG A 106 -4.91 7.22 16.62
C ARG A 106 -3.71 7.06 17.55
N TYR A 107 -3.00 5.93 17.46
CA TYR A 107 -1.78 5.73 18.25
C TYR A 107 -0.69 6.74 17.93
N ASN A 108 -0.47 7.07 16.65
CA ASN A 108 0.55 8.04 16.23
C ASN A 108 0.32 9.44 16.81
N LEU A 109 -0.92 9.83 17.14
CA LEU A 109 -1.23 11.11 17.80
C LEU A 109 -0.69 11.18 19.22
N ILE A 110 -0.66 10.04 19.93
CA ILE A 110 -0.21 9.97 21.32
C ILE A 110 1.21 9.42 21.46
N ARG A 111 1.81 8.96 20.35
CA ARG A 111 3.13 8.33 20.30
C ARG A 111 4.21 9.29 20.83
N PRO A 112 4.95 8.93 21.91
CA PRO A 112 5.89 9.83 22.56
C PRO A 112 6.94 10.42 21.61
N ASP A 113 7.64 9.62 20.81
CA ASP A 113 8.74 10.06 19.93
C ASP A 113 8.27 10.82 18.67
N HIS A 114 6.96 10.89 18.41
CA HIS A 114 6.39 11.73 17.36
C HIS A 114 6.00 13.14 17.86
N LYS A 115 6.03 13.38 19.17
CA LYS A 115 5.83 14.73 19.72
C LYS A 115 6.97 15.63 19.30
N LYS A 116 6.65 16.84 18.81
CA LYS A 116 7.65 17.83 18.37
C LYS A 116 8.73 18.06 19.43
N ALA A 117 8.35 18.15 20.70
CA ALA A 117 9.28 18.28 21.82
C ALA A 117 10.32 17.14 21.87
N ASN A 118 9.90 15.90 21.64
CA ASN A 118 10.78 14.72 21.67
C ASN A 118 11.61 14.58 20.39
N ARG A 119 11.11 15.06 19.24
CA ARG A 119 11.88 15.14 17.99
C ARG A 119 13.01 16.18 18.07
N MET A 120 12.83 17.23 18.87
CA MET A 120 13.82 18.29 19.07
C MET A 120 14.93 17.94 20.07
N LEU A 121 14.80 16.84 20.82
CA LEU A 121 15.85 16.35 21.72
C LEU A 121 17.05 15.80 20.93
N ALA A 122 18.24 15.79 21.56
CA ALA A 122 19.42 15.16 20.98
C ALA A 122 19.16 13.65 20.74
N GLY A 123 19.34 13.19 19.50
CA GLY A 123 19.02 11.82 19.09
C GLY A 123 17.53 11.58 18.76
N GLY A 124 16.69 12.62 18.83
CA GLY A 124 15.29 12.56 18.43
C GLY A 124 15.10 12.24 16.95
N LYS A 125 13.97 11.61 16.62
CA LYS A 125 13.66 11.21 15.24
C LYS A 125 13.51 12.44 14.34
N ARG A 126 14.39 12.56 13.34
CA ARG A 126 14.46 13.72 12.44
C ARG A 126 13.49 13.63 11.25
N CYS A 127 13.12 12.41 10.83
CA CYS A 127 12.12 12.13 9.80
C CYS A 127 10.72 11.88 10.40
#